data_AF-A0AAN7BFR1-F1
#
_entry.id   AF-A0AAN7BFR1-F1
#
_cell.length_a   1.000
_cell.length_b   1.000
_cell.length_c   1.000
_cell.angle_alpha   90.00
_cell.angle_beta   90.00
_cell.angle_gamma   90.00
#
_symmetry.space_group_name_H-M   'P 1'
#
loop_
_entity.id
_entity.type
_entity.pdbx_description
1 polymer ?
#
loop_
_entity_poly.entity_id
_entity_poly.type
_entity_poly.pdbx_seq_one_letter_code
_entity_poly.pdbx_strand_id
1 'polypeptide(L)'
;SPAINVVEVPIRRKDMENSGRHYFVNISIGSPQAQPFELLVDTGSSDMWVYGMNYYNPRNSSTGKILPLPHFEANYSAGTFKGHYVTDYLNIGSRTVRHAEFAMIDKGEGPTGVGGLLALGFDTSQFAPQPSSTSRYFHPTILDQMYNESIIDSRTFGIYLGKADEGKLASSDDGHTENNTYNISDQGSLILGGYDKSKFLDPLLRFTITSPSTMKRLGVPLTTITATISGVVIPIWTASTDREAPNNDRFIPAIFDSGDEMANIPPHAYIELLKHLQLYIVDGLIDCRYKTANISVNFTFMSQTVPFIVQVPFSELVLPILSCNDTQCLFALQSGFRERRSSPWLNMGSSVLSSLYMLVDYDLDAIYLAKSRRGAEAKIVAINH
;
A
#
# COMPACT_ATOMS: atom_id res chain seq x y z
N SER A 1 -5.63 -21.20 25.05
CA SER A 1 -6.26 -21.14 23.72
C SER A 1 -5.35 -21.81 22.72
N PRO A 2 -5.86 -22.55 21.71
CA PRO A 2 -5.02 -22.97 20.60
C PRO A 2 -4.33 -21.73 20.01
N ALA A 3 -3.07 -21.87 19.60
CA ALA A 3 -2.37 -20.79 18.93
C ALA A 3 -3.18 -20.44 17.68
N ILE A 4 -3.61 -19.19 17.58
CA ILE A 4 -4.26 -18.70 16.37
C ILE A 4 -3.15 -18.54 15.33
N ASN A 5 -3.27 -19.23 14.18
CA ASN A 5 -2.33 -19.14 13.05
C ASN A 5 -2.58 -17.84 12.28
N VAL A 6 -2.25 -16.74 12.94
CA VAL A 6 -2.36 -15.38 12.45
C VAL A 6 -1.17 -14.57 12.98
N VAL A 7 -0.70 -13.60 12.20
CA VAL A 7 0.42 -12.75 12.59
C VAL A 7 -0.01 -11.30 12.53
N GLU A 8 -0.01 -10.64 13.68
CA GLU A 8 -0.20 -9.20 13.79
C GLU A 8 1.15 -8.48 13.65
N VAL A 9 1.18 -7.48 12.78
CA VAL A 9 2.35 -6.65 12.50
C VAL A 9 1.92 -5.18 12.57
N PRO A 10 2.39 -4.41 13.56
CA PRO A 10 2.08 -2.99 13.65
C PRO A 10 2.66 -2.22 12.46
N ILE A 11 1.85 -1.37 11.85
CA ILE A 11 2.28 -0.46 10.78
C ILE A 11 2.61 0.91 11.39
N ARG A 12 3.77 1.44 11.03
CA ARG A 12 4.20 2.80 11.38
C ARG A 12 4.04 3.72 10.18
N ARG A 13 3.36 4.83 10.40
CA ARG A 13 3.30 5.92 9.43
C ARG A 13 4.53 6.83 9.59
N LYS A 14 5.14 7.23 8.48
CA LYS A 14 6.19 8.26 8.44
C LYS A 14 5.91 9.24 7.30
N ASP A 15 6.01 10.53 7.58
CA ASP A 15 6.02 11.54 6.53
C ASP A 15 7.49 11.72 6.09
N MET A 16 7.75 11.53 4.81
CA MET A 16 9.08 11.58 4.19
C MET A 16 9.22 12.85 3.34
N GLU A 17 10.41 13.44 3.38
CA GLU A 17 10.70 14.64 2.60
C GLU A 17 10.50 14.36 1.10
N ASN A 18 9.79 15.26 0.41
CA ASN A 18 9.55 15.25 -1.04
C ASN A 18 8.82 14.01 -1.60
N SER A 19 8.42 13.04 -0.77
CA SER A 19 7.72 11.82 -1.21
C SER A 19 6.42 11.56 -0.46
N GLY A 20 6.05 12.44 0.47
CA GLY A 20 4.78 12.35 1.18
C GLY A 20 4.81 11.30 2.27
N ARG A 21 3.67 10.67 2.53
CA ARG A 21 3.48 9.76 3.65
C ARG A 21 3.63 8.31 3.23
N HIS A 22 4.34 7.54 4.05
CA HIS A 22 4.67 6.14 3.80
C HIS A 22 4.41 5.28 5.02
N TYR A 23 4.21 3.99 4.80
CA TYR A 23 3.78 3.03 5.81
C TYR A 23 4.75 1.88 5.89
N PHE A 24 5.27 1.64 7.09
CA PHE A 24 6.37 0.73 7.32
C PHE A 24 6.05 -0.34 8.34
N VAL A 25 6.70 -1.49 8.20
CA VAL A 25 6.74 -2.54 9.23
C VAL A 25 8.18 -2.83 9.63
N ASN A 26 8.36 -3.18 10.90
CA ASN A 26 9.65 -3.64 11.39
C ASN A 26 9.75 -5.15 11.25
N ILE A 27 10.87 -5.62 10.73
CA ILE A 27 11.26 -7.03 10.68
C ILE A 27 12.69 -7.18 11.21
N SER A 28 13.13 -8.43 11.39
CA SER A 28 14.56 -8.71 11.51
C SER A 28 14.95 -9.97 10.76
N ILE A 29 16.17 -9.99 10.22
CA ILE A 29 16.65 -11.05 9.34
C ILE A 29 17.95 -11.64 9.88
N GLY A 30 18.04 -12.96 9.94
CA GLY A 30 19.25 -13.70 10.27
C GLY A 30 19.29 -14.31 11.68
N SER A 31 20.32 -15.11 11.91
CA SER A 31 20.56 -15.86 13.15
C SER A 31 22.07 -16.05 13.41
N PRO A 32 22.55 -16.07 14.67
CA PRO A 32 21.80 -15.91 15.92
C PRO A 32 21.47 -14.45 16.25
N GLN A 33 22.21 -13.49 15.66
CA GLN A 33 21.94 -12.07 15.80
C GLN A 33 21.16 -11.58 14.57
N ALA A 34 19.87 -11.33 14.75
CA ALA A 34 19.02 -10.81 13.69
C ALA A 34 19.32 -9.32 13.41
N GLN A 35 19.42 -8.97 12.15
CA GLN A 35 19.63 -7.60 11.64
C GLN A 35 18.26 -6.91 11.49
N PRO A 36 18.01 -5.74 12.09
CA PRO A 36 16.72 -5.06 12.01
C PRO A 36 16.54 -4.35 10.67
N PHE A 37 15.33 -4.39 10.12
CA PHE A 37 14.94 -3.63 8.95
C PHE A 37 13.57 -3.00 9.15
N GLU A 38 13.39 -1.83 8.56
CA GLU A 38 12.10 -1.18 8.42
C GLU A 38 11.74 -1.18 6.93
N LEU A 39 10.68 -1.90 6.57
CA LEU A 39 10.27 -2.12 5.18
C LEU A 39 9.02 -1.34 4.84
N LEU A 40 9.00 -0.71 3.67
CA LEU A 40 7.81 -0.11 3.09
C LEU A 40 6.77 -1.21 2.80
N VAL A 41 5.53 -1.02 3.26
CA VAL A 41 4.42 -1.94 2.96
C VAL A 41 3.85 -1.58 1.59
N ASP A 42 3.98 -2.48 0.63
CA ASP A 42 3.62 -2.20 -0.76
C ASP A 42 2.70 -3.28 -1.34
N THR A 43 1.43 -2.92 -1.55
CA THR A 43 0.43 -3.77 -2.23
C THR A 43 0.47 -3.66 -3.76
N GLY A 44 1.23 -2.70 -4.31
CA GLY A 44 1.42 -2.46 -5.73
C GLY A 44 2.54 -3.30 -6.38
N SER A 45 3.39 -3.96 -5.57
CA SER A 45 4.48 -4.83 -6.02
C SER A 45 4.46 -6.21 -5.38
N SER A 46 5.32 -7.12 -5.87
CA SER A 46 5.20 -8.57 -5.61
C SER A 46 6.48 -9.25 -5.14
N ASP A 47 7.58 -8.49 -5.07
CA ASP A 47 8.89 -8.99 -4.68
C ASP A 47 9.32 -8.33 -3.37
N MET A 48 9.46 -9.11 -2.30
CA MET A 48 10.08 -8.61 -1.09
C MET A 48 11.58 -8.45 -1.32
N TRP A 49 12.13 -7.31 -0.91
CA TRP A 49 13.58 -7.08 -0.98
C TRP A 49 14.10 -6.18 0.14
N VAL A 50 15.40 -6.31 0.42
CA VAL A 50 16.14 -5.44 1.36
C VAL A 50 17.43 -4.96 0.71
N TYR A 51 17.96 -3.82 1.17
CA TYR A 51 19.26 -3.36 0.69
C TYR A 51 20.40 -4.24 1.22
N GLY A 52 21.30 -4.67 0.34
CA GLY A 52 22.53 -5.37 0.69
C GLY A 52 23.69 -4.43 1.01
N MET A 53 23.71 -3.22 0.42
CA MET A 53 24.81 -2.24 0.56
C MET A 53 24.98 -1.76 2.01
N ASN A 54 25.82 -2.44 2.79
CA ASN A 54 26.09 -2.20 4.22
C ASN A 54 24.92 -2.45 5.19
N TYR A 55 23.73 -2.83 4.72
CA TYR A 55 22.57 -3.10 5.58
C TYR A 55 22.38 -4.60 5.82
N TYR A 56 22.05 -5.38 4.78
CA TYR A 56 21.97 -6.83 4.87
C TYR A 56 23.21 -7.51 4.29
N ASN A 57 23.82 -8.41 5.06
CA ASN A 57 24.86 -9.31 4.54
C ASN A 57 24.56 -10.75 4.95
N PRO A 58 24.27 -11.67 4.00
CA PRO A 58 23.96 -13.06 4.34
C PRO A 58 25.14 -13.77 5.03
N ARG A 59 26.40 -13.32 4.83
CA ARG A 59 27.58 -13.89 5.50
C ARG A 59 27.64 -13.61 6.99
N ASN A 60 26.90 -12.61 7.47
CA ASN A 60 26.80 -12.28 8.90
C ASN A 60 25.73 -13.14 9.61
N SER A 61 25.01 -13.99 8.87
CA SER A 61 24.00 -14.89 9.40
C SER A 61 24.42 -16.34 9.19
N SER A 62 24.27 -17.16 10.23
CA SER A 62 24.51 -18.61 10.16
C SER A 62 23.45 -19.36 9.33
N THR A 63 22.30 -18.73 9.11
CA THR A 63 21.17 -19.25 8.31
C THR A 63 21.08 -18.60 6.93
N GLY A 64 21.81 -17.50 6.71
CA GLY A 64 21.79 -16.72 5.47
C GLY A 64 22.59 -17.36 4.33
N LYS A 65 21.97 -17.47 3.15
CA LYS A 65 22.60 -18.02 1.94
C LYS A 65 22.14 -17.27 0.69
N ILE A 66 23.07 -17.04 -0.23
CA ILE A 66 22.73 -16.62 -1.60
C ILE A 66 22.24 -17.86 -2.36
N LEU A 67 21.11 -17.73 -3.04
CA LEU A 67 20.52 -18.82 -3.80
C LEU A 67 21.10 -18.88 -5.21
N PRO A 68 21.28 -20.08 -5.78
CA PRO A 68 21.77 -20.26 -7.14
C PRO A 68 20.66 -20.00 -8.18
N LEU A 69 20.02 -18.84 -8.09
CA LEU A 69 18.92 -18.38 -8.94
C LEU A 69 19.41 -17.28 -9.90
N PRO A 70 18.65 -16.97 -10.97
CA PRO A 70 18.92 -15.80 -11.80
C PRO A 70 19.03 -14.51 -10.98
N HIS A 71 19.70 -13.50 -11.55
CA HIS A 71 19.77 -12.19 -10.92
C HIS A 71 18.39 -11.58 -10.76
N PHE A 72 18.16 -10.94 -9.61
CA PHE A 72 16.98 -10.14 -9.37
C PHE A 72 17.09 -8.81 -10.12
N GLU A 73 16.01 -8.39 -10.77
CA GLU A 73 15.87 -7.06 -11.36
C GLU A 73 14.43 -6.59 -11.23
N ALA A 74 14.20 -5.42 -10.62
CA ALA A 74 12.90 -4.79 -10.51
C ALA A 74 12.93 -3.35 -11.04
N ASN A 75 11.84 -2.91 -11.69
CA ASN A 75 11.72 -1.57 -12.27
C ASN A 75 10.56 -0.81 -11.63
N TYR A 76 10.89 0.11 -10.73
CA TYR A 76 9.92 1.01 -10.11
C TYR A 76 9.94 2.38 -10.81
N SER A 77 8.98 3.25 -10.49
CA SER A 77 9.02 4.66 -10.92
C SER A 77 10.28 5.39 -10.43
N ALA A 78 10.84 4.97 -9.29
CA ALA A 78 12.07 5.49 -8.72
C ALA A 78 13.34 5.05 -9.47
N GLY A 79 13.29 3.94 -10.22
CA GLY A 79 14.45 3.42 -10.95
C GLY A 79 14.52 1.90 -11.00
N THR A 80 15.65 1.40 -11.47
CA THR A 80 15.93 -0.04 -11.58
C THR A 80 16.77 -0.52 -10.40
N PHE A 81 16.34 -1.61 -9.79
CA PHE A 81 16.94 -2.27 -8.63
C PHE A 81 17.44 -3.64 -9.07
N LYS A 82 18.69 -3.98 -8.75
CA LYS A 82 19.33 -5.23 -9.15
C LYS A 82 20.00 -5.90 -7.96
N GLY A 83 19.97 -7.22 -7.95
CA GLY A 83 20.57 -7.98 -6.86
C GLY A 83 20.51 -9.49 -7.01
N HIS A 84 20.41 -10.18 -5.87
CA HIS A 84 20.38 -11.64 -5.79
C HIS A 84 19.26 -12.12 -4.87
N TYR A 85 18.66 -13.26 -5.22
CA TYR A 85 17.81 -13.97 -4.26
C TYR A 85 18.66 -14.61 -3.17
N VAL A 86 18.15 -14.51 -1.94
CA VAL A 86 18.76 -15.05 -0.73
C VAL A 86 17.71 -15.81 0.06
N THR A 87 18.15 -16.70 0.93
CA THR A 87 17.31 -17.30 1.98
C THR A 87 17.91 -17.04 3.34
N ASP A 88 17.08 -16.72 4.33
CA ASP A 88 17.48 -16.58 5.72
C ASP A 88 16.27 -16.75 6.66
N TYR A 89 16.48 -16.64 7.97
CA TYR A 89 15.41 -16.51 8.95
C TYR A 89 14.85 -15.09 8.89
N LEU A 90 13.53 -14.94 8.76
CA LEU A 90 12.83 -13.67 8.79
C LEU A 90 11.87 -13.65 9.98
N ASN A 91 12.08 -12.74 10.90
CA ASN A 91 11.16 -12.49 12.02
C ASN A 91 10.24 -11.33 11.66
N ILE A 92 8.93 -11.59 11.71
CA ILE A 92 7.86 -10.62 11.44
C ILE A 92 6.74 -10.81 12.46
N GLY A 93 6.34 -9.73 13.12
CA GLY A 93 5.45 -9.82 14.28
C GLY A 93 6.02 -10.74 15.36
N SER A 94 5.23 -11.72 15.79
CA SER A 94 5.62 -12.73 16.79
C SER A 94 6.05 -14.08 16.20
N ARG A 95 6.38 -14.12 14.90
CA ARG A 95 6.67 -15.36 14.16
C ARG A 95 7.98 -15.26 13.40
N THR A 96 8.54 -16.42 13.10
CA THR A 96 9.75 -16.59 12.31
C THR A 96 9.44 -17.47 11.12
N VAL A 97 9.69 -16.97 9.91
CA VAL A 97 9.75 -17.75 8.67
C VAL A 97 11.19 -18.24 8.53
N ARG A 98 11.41 -19.55 8.55
CA ARG A 98 12.75 -20.15 8.67
C ARG A 98 13.50 -20.27 7.35
N HIS A 99 12.79 -20.32 6.24
CA HIS A 99 13.40 -20.39 4.91
C HIS A 99 12.91 -19.23 4.08
N ALA A 100 12.92 -18.04 4.68
CA ALA A 100 12.41 -16.85 4.03
C ALA A 100 13.26 -16.54 2.81
N GLU A 101 12.69 -16.72 1.63
CA GLU A 101 13.26 -16.33 0.37
C GLU A 101 12.90 -14.86 0.11
N PHE A 102 13.87 -14.03 -0.31
CA PHE A 102 13.66 -12.63 -0.71
C PHE A 102 14.85 -12.14 -1.55
N ALA A 103 14.76 -10.95 -2.15
CA ALA A 103 15.87 -10.35 -2.87
C ALA A 103 16.73 -9.42 -1.99
N MET A 104 18.04 -9.49 -2.16
CA MET A 104 19.02 -8.56 -1.60
C MET A 104 19.51 -7.65 -2.73
N ILE A 105 19.33 -6.33 -2.59
CA ILE A 105 19.68 -5.34 -3.61
C ILE A 105 21.14 -4.89 -3.48
N ASP A 106 21.90 -5.05 -4.56
CA ASP A 106 23.29 -4.59 -4.65
C ASP A 106 23.42 -3.24 -5.36
N LYS A 107 22.46 -2.93 -6.25
CA LYS A 107 22.45 -1.71 -7.06
C LYS A 107 21.03 -1.18 -7.20
N GLY A 108 20.86 0.11 -7.02
CA GLY A 108 19.57 0.80 -7.11
C GLY A 108 19.45 1.76 -5.95
N GLU A 109 19.01 2.98 -6.23
CA GLU A 109 18.78 4.01 -5.22
C GLU A 109 17.28 4.28 -5.18
N GLY A 110 16.70 4.12 -3.99
CA GLY A 110 15.31 4.43 -3.70
C GLY A 110 15.21 5.64 -2.78
N PRO A 111 14.01 5.96 -2.27
CA PRO A 111 13.83 7.03 -1.32
C PRO A 111 14.71 6.83 -0.08
N THR A 112 15.41 7.89 0.34
CA THR A 112 16.26 7.88 1.54
C THR A 112 15.44 7.46 2.76
N GLY A 113 15.94 6.51 3.56
CA GLY A 113 15.27 6.06 4.78
C GLY A 113 14.37 4.84 4.62
N VAL A 114 14.29 4.24 3.43
CA VAL A 114 13.62 2.95 3.20
C VAL A 114 14.65 1.81 3.34
N GLY A 115 14.46 0.90 4.29
CA GLY A 115 15.35 -0.27 4.48
C GLY A 115 15.11 -1.40 3.48
N GLY A 116 13.95 -1.38 2.83
CA GLY A 116 13.52 -2.33 1.82
C GLY A 116 12.01 -2.27 1.63
N LEU A 117 11.45 -3.31 1.04
CA LEU A 117 10.05 -3.37 0.63
C LEU A 117 9.45 -4.72 1.02
N LEU A 118 8.31 -4.68 1.72
CA LEU A 118 7.44 -5.82 1.96
C LEU A 118 6.32 -5.80 0.92
N ALA A 119 6.49 -6.63 -0.11
CA ALA A 119 5.53 -6.77 -1.17
C ALA A 119 4.33 -7.64 -0.75
N LEU A 120 3.13 -7.13 -0.99
CA LEU A 120 1.84 -7.76 -0.72
C LEU A 120 0.94 -7.75 -1.97
N GLY A 121 1.50 -7.62 -3.17
CA GLY A 121 0.81 -7.77 -4.44
C GLY A 121 0.80 -9.22 -4.94
N PHE A 122 0.07 -9.47 -6.03
CA PHE A 122 0.01 -10.80 -6.67
C PHE A 122 1.36 -11.21 -7.27
N ASP A 123 1.74 -12.48 -7.12
CA ASP A 123 2.91 -13.11 -7.76
C ASP A 123 3.00 -12.87 -9.30
N THR A 124 1.87 -12.77 -9.99
CA THR A 124 1.82 -12.49 -11.44
C THR A 124 2.38 -11.13 -11.85
N SER A 125 2.60 -10.23 -10.87
CA SER A 125 3.23 -8.92 -11.06
C SER A 125 4.71 -8.88 -10.66
N GLN A 126 5.34 -10.04 -10.39
CA GLN A 126 6.77 -10.13 -10.11
C GLN A 126 7.63 -9.73 -11.31
N PHE A 127 8.72 -9.03 -11.02
CA PHE A 127 9.67 -8.66 -12.06
C PHE A 127 10.55 -9.85 -12.40
N ALA A 128 10.35 -10.39 -13.60
CA ALA A 128 11.26 -11.35 -14.19
C ALA A 128 12.28 -10.63 -15.09
N PRO A 129 13.58 -11.00 -15.04
CA PRO A 129 14.52 -10.53 -16.03
C PRO A 129 14.03 -10.89 -17.45
N GLN A 130 14.28 -9.98 -18.38
CA GLN A 130 13.87 -9.96 -19.79
C GLN A 130 13.83 -11.31 -20.55
N PRO A 131 13.08 -11.38 -21.67
CA PRO A 131 12.59 -12.62 -22.31
C PRO A 131 13.65 -13.48 -23.05
N SER A 132 14.95 -13.27 -22.82
CA SER A 132 16.00 -14.06 -23.46
C SER A 132 16.32 -15.38 -22.75
N SER A 133 15.75 -15.62 -21.56
CA SER A 133 15.86 -16.90 -20.86
C SER A 133 14.51 -17.61 -20.79
N THR A 134 14.51 -18.89 -21.15
CA THR A 134 13.33 -19.75 -21.33
C THR A 134 12.70 -20.24 -20.03
N SER A 135 13.05 -19.65 -18.87
CA SER A 135 12.45 -20.00 -17.58
C SER A 135 12.28 -18.75 -16.71
N ARG A 136 11.05 -18.22 -16.70
CA ARG A 136 10.64 -17.20 -15.72
C ARG A 136 10.68 -17.83 -14.33
N TYR A 137 11.53 -17.34 -13.44
CA TYR A 137 11.50 -17.72 -12.04
C TYR A 137 10.44 -16.86 -11.34
N PHE A 138 9.42 -17.53 -10.78
CA PHE A 138 8.47 -16.91 -9.87
C PHE A 138 8.88 -17.29 -8.46
N HIS A 139 9.10 -16.27 -7.65
CA HIS A 139 9.53 -16.40 -6.28
C HIS A 139 8.29 -16.56 -5.37
N PRO A 140 8.31 -17.39 -4.31
CA PRO A 140 7.16 -17.49 -3.42
C PRO A 140 6.93 -16.18 -2.66
N THR A 141 5.70 -15.68 -2.59
CA THR A 141 5.41 -14.47 -1.78
C THR A 141 5.60 -14.76 -0.29
N ILE A 142 5.72 -13.73 0.55
CA ILE A 142 5.84 -13.94 2.01
C ILE A 142 4.64 -14.72 2.57
N LEU A 143 3.43 -14.53 2.01
CA LEU A 143 2.24 -15.28 2.39
C LEU A 143 2.33 -16.75 1.99
N ASP A 144 2.81 -17.05 0.78
CA ASP A 144 3.04 -18.44 0.36
C ASP A 144 4.04 -19.14 1.28
N GLN A 145 5.12 -18.45 1.65
CA GLN A 145 6.16 -18.99 2.52
C GLN A 145 5.62 -19.23 3.95
N MET A 146 4.86 -18.28 4.51
CA MET A 146 4.22 -18.43 5.83
C MET A 146 3.18 -19.54 5.85
N TYR A 147 2.38 -19.68 4.78
CA TYR A 147 1.40 -20.74 4.65
C TYR A 147 2.07 -22.12 4.57
N ASN A 148 3.13 -22.25 3.77
CA ASN A 148 3.88 -23.50 3.63
C ASN A 148 4.58 -23.92 4.94
N GLU A 149 4.96 -22.97 5.80
CA GLU A 149 5.50 -23.25 7.14
C GLU A 149 4.41 -23.39 8.22
N SER A 150 3.12 -23.41 7.85
CA SER A 150 1.97 -23.49 8.78
C SER A 150 1.95 -22.38 9.84
N ILE A 151 2.49 -21.21 9.51
CA ILE A 151 2.46 -20.01 10.36
C ILE A 151 1.08 -19.32 10.26
N ILE A 152 0.48 -19.39 9.07
CA ILE A 152 -0.87 -18.93 8.76
C ILE A 152 -1.67 -20.04 8.08
N ASP A 153 -2.98 -20.10 8.33
CA ASP A 153 -3.87 -21.12 7.77
C ASP A 153 -4.48 -20.72 6.41
N SER A 154 -4.25 -19.49 5.95
CA SER A 154 -4.70 -18.98 4.65
C SER A 154 -3.75 -17.90 4.14
N ARG A 155 -3.66 -17.77 2.81
CA ARG A 155 -2.89 -16.70 2.14
C ARG A 155 -3.75 -15.44 2.08
N THR A 156 -4.01 -14.89 3.25
CA THR A 156 -4.85 -13.71 3.44
C THR A 156 -4.07 -12.62 4.14
N PHE A 157 -4.45 -11.37 3.91
CA PHE A 157 -4.04 -10.28 4.78
C PHE A 157 -5.11 -9.21 4.95
N GLY A 158 -5.27 -8.73 6.18
CA GLY A 158 -6.05 -7.55 6.51
C GLY A 158 -5.13 -6.36 6.79
N ILE A 159 -5.40 -5.21 6.17
CA ILE A 159 -4.58 -4.00 6.31
C ILE A 159 -5.43 -2.78 6.70
N TYR A 160 -4.93 -2.06 7.70
CA TYR A 160 -5.38 -0.75 8.14
C TYR A 160 -4.15 0.15 8.25
N LEU A 161 -4.04 1.18 7.41
CA LEU A 161 -2.85 2.04 7.39
C LEU A 161 -2.75 2.97 8.61
N GLY A 162 -3.87 3.25 9.28
CA GLY A 162 -3.97 4.34 10.25
C GLY A 162 -4.49 5.63 9.61
N LYS A 163 -4.98 6.57 10.42
CA LYS A 163 -5.48 7.89 9.96
C LYS A 163 -4.59 9.00 10.48
N ALA A 164 -4.40 10.07 9.70
CA ALA A 164 -3.63 11.26 10.10
C ALA A 164 -4.09 11.77 11.47
N ASP A 165 -3.19 12.01 12.42
CA ASP A 165 -3.59 12.73 13.63
C ASP A 165 -3.94 14.16 13.23
N GLU A 166 -5.14 14.60 13.57
CA GLU A 166 -5.53 16.00 13.41
C GLU A 166 -4.59 16.86 14.27
N GLY A 167 -3.55 17.43 13.65
CA GLY A 167 -2.65 18.39 14.29
C GLY A 167 -1.32 17.85 14.84
N LYS A 168 -0.91 16.61 14.56
CA LYS A 168 0.45 16.14 14.89
C LYS A 168 1.14 15.57 13.65
N LEU A 169 2.20 16.25 13.22
CA LEU A 169 3.18 15.67 12.30
C LEU A 169 3.75 14.42 12.97
N ALA A 170 3.80 13.31 12.23
CA ALA A 170 4.61 12.19 12.67
C ALA A 170 6.05 12.72 12.73
N SER A 171 6.67 12.64 13.91
CA SER A 171 8.02 13.15 14.15
C SER A 171 8.95 12.75 13.00
N SER A 172 9.53 13.74 12.34
CA SER A 172 10.74 13.56 11.56
C SER A 172 11.77 12.89 12.47
N ASP A 173 12.41 11.84 11.97
CA ASP A 173 13.50 11.15 12.68
C ASP A 173 14.75 12.04 12.63
N ASP A 174 14.71 13.19 13.32
CA ASP A 174 15.80 14.17 13.42
C ASP A 174 16.73 13.89 14.62
N GLY A 175 16.64 12.69 15.20
CA GLY A 175 17.44 12.29 16.36
C GLY A 175 17.04 13.02 17.65
N HIS A 176 16.01 13.87 17.63
CA HIS A 176 15.40 14.41 18.84
C HIS A 176 14.25 13.50 19.28
N THR A 177 14.50 12.80 20.39
CA THR A 177 13.49 12.01 21.11
C THR A 177 12.50 12.96 21.78
N GLU A 178 11.60 13.56 21.01
CA GLU A 178 10.37 14.05 21.60
C GLU A 178 9.53 12.83 21.99
N ASN A 179 9.14 12.80 23.28
CA ASN A 179 8.21 11.83 23.86
C ASN A 179 6.81 12.01 23.24
N ASN A 180 6.68 11.76 21.94
CA ASN A 180 5.41 11.74 21.27
C ASN A 180 4.77 10.39 21.63
N THR A 181 3.93 10.40 22.67
CA THR A 181 3.02 9.31 22.99
C THR A 181 2.12 9.10 21.78
N TYR A 182 2.58 8.27 20.83
CA TYR A 182 1.73 7.69 19.81
C TYR A 182 0.62 6.97 20.57
N ASN A 183 -0.61 7.45 20.42
CA ASN A 183 -1.74 6.69 20.88
C ASN A 183 -1.76 5.39 20.05
N ILE A 184 -1.46 4.25 20.70
CA ILE A 184 -1.49 2.91 20.09
C ILE A 184 -2.82 2.65 19.35
N SER A 185 -3.90 3.35 19.74
CA SER A 185 -5.21 3.32 19.08
C SER A 185 -5.23 3.83 17.62
N ASP A 186 -4.26 4.67 17.24
CA ASP A 186 -4.15 5.28 15.91
C ASP A 186 -3.07 4.61 15.03
N GLN A 187 -2.32 3.66 15.60
CA GLN A 187 -1.34 2.87 14.87
C GLN A 187 -2.03 1.98 13.81
N GLY A 188 -1.43 1.92 12.62
CA GLY A 188 -1.86 1.00 11.58
C GLY A 188 -1.56 -0.46 11.96
N SER A 189 -2.18 -1.40 11.27
CA SER A 189 -2.04 -2.83 11.52
C SER A 189 -2.12 -3.63 10.22
N LEU A 190 -1.18 -4.57 10.06
CA LEU A 190 -1.20 -5.63 9.07
C LEU A 190 -1.42 -6.96 9.78
N ILE A 191 -2.44 -7.70 9.36
CA ILE A 191 -2.79 -9.01 9.91
C ILE A 191 -2.60 -10.05 8.81
N LEU A 192 -1.61 -10.92 8.94
CA LEU A 192 -1.31 -11.99 7.98
C LEU A 192 -2.05 -13.26 8.42
N GLY A 193 -2.81 -13.91 7.52
CA GLY A 193 -3.67 -15.06 7.83
C GLY A 193 -5.02 -14.69 8.45
N GLY A 194 -5.42 -13.42 8.43
CA GLY A 194 -6.65 -12.98 9.08
C GLY A 194 -6.94 -11.49 8.94
N TYR A 195 -7.80 -10.98 9.81
CA TYR A 195 -8.19 -9.57 9.86
C TYR A 195 -8.47 -9.08 11.29
N ASP A 196 -8.49 -7.77 11.48
CA ASP A 196 -8.86 -7.11 12.74
C ASP A 196 -10.25 -6.49 12.63
N LYS A 197 -11.24 -7.13 13.25
CA LYS A 197 -12.64 -6.66 13.26
C LYS A 197 -12.82 -5.32 14.00
N SER A 198 -11.84 -4.93 14.81
CA SER A 198 -11.89 -3.68 15.56
C SER A 198 -11.69 -2.45 14.66
N LYS A 199 -11.00 -2.60 13.52
CA LYS A 199 -10.52 -1.48 12.67
C LYS A 199 -11.46 -1.07 11.55
N PHE A 200 -12.65 -1.66 11.47
CA PHE A 200 -13.64 -1.29 10.46
C PHE A 200 -15.08 -1.34 10.95
N LEU A 201 -15.95 -0.74 10.14
CA LEU A 201 -17.40 -0.80 10.28
C LEU A 201 -17.95 -1.88 9.35
N ASP A 202 -18.77 -2.78 9.89
CA ASP A 202 -19.51 -3.74 9.09
C ASP A 202 -20.47 -3.03 8.10
N PRO A 203 -20.79 -3.64 6.95
CA PRO A 203 -20.25 -4.92 6.46
C PRO A 203 -18.91 -4.78 5.74
N LEU A 204 -18.12 -5.85 5.79
CA LEU A 204 -16.97 -6.06 4.91
C LEU A 204 -17.49 -6.56 3.54
N LEU A 205 -17.44 -5.72 2.52
CA LEU A 205 -18.07 -5.95 1.20
C LEU A 205 -17.09 -6.62 0.24
N ARG A 206 -17.54 -7.65 -0.49
CA ARG A 206 -16.73 -8.38 -1.47
C ARG A 206 -16.70 -7.68 -2.83
N PHE A 207 -15.52 -7.61 -3.43
CA PHE A 207 -15.27 -7.07 -4.76
C PHE A 207 -14.70 -8.15 -5.68
N THR A 208 -15.05 -8.05 -6.95
CA THR A 208 -14.37 -8.80 -8.01
C THR A 208 -13.08 -8.07 -8.35
N ILE A 209 -11.97 -8.80 -8.37
CA ILE A 209 -10.67 -8.25 -8.71
C ILE A 209 -10.66 -7.89 -10.20
N THR A 210 -10.44 -6.61 -10.49
CA THR A 210 -10.32 -6.12 -11.86
C THR A 210 -8.86 -6.18 -12.28
N SER A 211 -8.56 -7.00 -13.28
CA SER A 211 -7.22 -7.09 -13.86
C SER A 211 -7.20 -6.28 -15.15
N PRO A 212 -6.50 -5.12 -15.21
CA PRO A 212 -6.40 -4.37 -16.45
C PRO A 212 -5.63 -5.16 -17.52
N SER A 213 -4.70 -6.03 -17.14
CA SER A 213 -3.91 -6.80 -18.09
C SER A 213 -3.87 -8.28 -17.71
N THR A 214 -2.99 -9.05 -18.37
CA THR A 214 -2.67 -10.42 -17.95
C THR A 214 -2.02 -10.48 -16.57
N MET A 215 -1.53 -9.35 -16.02
CA MET A 215 -0.99 -9.27 -14.66
C MET A 215 -2.10 -8.91 -13.69
N LYS A 216 -2.39 -9.80 -12.74
CA LYS A 216 -3.34 -9.51 -11.67
C LYS A 216 -2.76 -8.44 -10.77
N ARG A 217 -3.61 -7.48 -10.44
CA ARG A 217 -3.33 -6.40 -9.48
C ARG A 217 -4.49 -6.34 -8.49
N LEU A 218 -4.26 -5.73 -7.33
CA LEU A 218 -5.31 -5.52 -6.33
C LEU A 218 -6.23 -4.37 -6.76
N GLY A 219 -6.96 -4.61 -7.85
CA GLY A 219 -7.83 -3.65 -8.51
C GLY A 219 -9.30 -3.87 -8.18
N VAL A 220 -10.03 -2.78 -7.97
CA VAL A 220 -11.51 -2.79 -7.84
C VAL A 220 -12.15 -1.80 -8.82
N PRO A 221 -13.41 -2.02 -9.23
CA PRO A 221 -14.06 -1.16 -10.22
C PRO A 221 -14.47 0.20 -9.63
N LEU A 222 -13.85 1.29 -10.09
CA LEU A 222 -14.26 2.67 -9.78
C LEU A 222 -15.32 3.15 -10.77
N THR A 223 -16.46 3.64 -10.27
CA THR A 223 -17.60 4.04 -11.11
C THR A 223 -17.88 5.54 -11.11
N THR A 224 -17.71 6.21 -9.96
CA THR A 224 -18.00 7.65 -9.85
C THR A 224 -17.06 8.34 -8.87
N ILE A 225 -16.87 9.65 -9.10
CA ILE A 225 -16.20 10.56 -8.17
C ILE A 225 -17.16 11.71 -7.89
N THR A 226 -17.30 12.06 -6.61
CA THR A 226 -18.03 13.25 -6.15
C THR A 226 -17.17 14.04 -5.19
N ALA A 227 -17.48 15.31 -4.97
CA ALA A 227 -16.91 16.11 -3.90
C ALA A 227 -17.99 16.42 -2.87
N THR A 228 -17.64 16.52 -1.59
CA THR A 228 -18.52 17.09 -0.58
C THR A 228 -17.91 18.37 -0.07
N ILE A 229 -18.63 19.48 -0.23
CA ILE A 229 -18.20 20.82 0.21
C ILE A 229 -19.21 21.30 1.23
N SER A 230 -18.79 21.46 2.49
CA SER A 230 -19.68 21.94 3.56
C SER A 230 -20.99 21.14 3.65
N GLY A 231 -20.92 19.82 3.44
CA GLY A 231 -22.07 18.91 3.47
C GLY A 231 -22.85 18.77 2.15
N VAL A 232 -22.56 19.57 1.12
CA VAL A 232 -23.20 19.46 -0.19
C VAL A 232 -22.42 18.52 -1.10
N VAL A 233 -23.08 17.48 -1.61
CA VAL A 233 -22.48 16.52 -2.57
C VAL A 233 -22.59 17.06 -3.99
N ILE A 234 -21.45 17.15 -4.67
CA ILE A 234 -21.32 17.65 -6.04
C ILE A 234 -20.81 16.50 -6.93
N PRO A 235 -21.51 16.14 -8.01
CA PRO A 235 -21.02 15.16 -8.97
C PRO A 235 -19.81 15.72 -9.72
N ILE A 236 -18.71 14.96 -9.77
CA ILE A 236 -17.49 15.35 -10.47
C ILE A 236 -17.30 14.52 -11.73
N TRP A 237 -17.52 13.21 -11.62
CA TRP A 237 -17.25 12.29 -12.73
C TRP A 237 -18.03 10.97 -12.62
N THR A 238 -18.32 10.37 -13.77
CA THR A 238 -18.84 9.01 -13.89
C THR A 238 -18.18 8.27 -15.04
N ALA A 239 -17.81 7.01 -14.80
CA ALA A 239 -17.23 6.12 -15.79
C ALA A 239 -18.14 5.90 -17.00
N SER A 240 -19.47 5.90 -16.80
CA SER A 240 -20.44 5.62 -17.86
C SER A 240 -20.46 6.63 -19.01
N THR A 241 -19.96 7.85 -18.77
CA THR A 241 -19.86 8.91 -19.78
C THR A 241 -18.42 9.18 -20.21
N ASP A 242 -17.44 8.47 -19.63
CA ASP A 242 -16.03 8.66 -19.94
C ASP A 242 -15.65 7.85 -21.18
N ARG A 243 -15.11 8.53 -22.19
CA ARG A 243 -14.65 7.90 -23.43
C ARG A 243 -13.31 7.18 -23.27
N GLU A 244 -12.58 7.48 -22.20
CA GLU A 244 -11.29 6.85 -21.87
C GLU A 244 -11.45 5.63 -20.95
N ALA A 245 -12.66 5.36 -20.44
CA ALA A 245 -12.93 4.12 -19.73
C ALA A 245 -12.75 2.92 -20.69
N PRO A 246 -12.13 1.80 -20.24
CA PRO A 246 -12.00 0.60 -21.06
C PRO A 246 -13.36 0.17 -21.63
N ASN A 247 -13.40 -0.17 -22.94
CA ASN A 247 -14.64 -0.40 -23.69
C ASN A 247 -15.65 -1.32 -22.97
N ASN A 248 -16.94 -0.93 -23.02
CA ASN A 248 -18.13 -1.61 -22.48
C ASN A 248 -18.24 -1.76 -20.95
N ASP A 249 -17.14 -1.59 -20.22
CA ASP A 249 -17.14 -1.68 -18.77
C ASP A 249 -17.46 -0.30 -18.18
N ARG A 250 -18.59 -0.19 -17.47
CA ARG A 250 -19.05 1.06 -16.85
C ARG A 250 -18.23 1.43 -15.60
N PHE A 251 -16.92 1.14 -15.61
CA PHE A 251 -15.97 1.39 -14.53
C PHE A 251 -14.54 1.53 -15.08
N ILE A 252 -13.63 2.09 -14.26
CA ILE A 252 -12.19 2.06 -14.49
C ILE A 252 -11.53 1.23 -13.37
N PRO A 253 -10.63 0.27 -13.68
CA PRO A 253 -9.86 -0.44 -12.65
C PRO A 253 -9.06 0.54 -11.79
N ALA A 254 -9.31 0.53 -10.48
CA ALA A 254 -8.55 1.30 -9.49
C ALA A 254 -7.69 0.33 -8.68
N ILE A 255 -6.37 0.39 -8.89
CA ILE A 255 -5.38 -0.45 -8.24
C ILE A 255 -5.03 0.16 -6.88
N PHE A 256 -5.14 -0.64 -5.82
CA PHE A 256 -4.84 -0.21 -4.47
C PHE A 256 -3.37 -0.49 -4.17
N ASP A 257 -2.61 0.59 -3.98
CA ASP A 257 -1.16 0.58 -3.86
C ASP A 257 -0.75 1.33 -2.60
N SER A 258 -0.38 0.62 -1.54
CA SER A 258 0.12 1.23 -0.31
C SER A 258 1.58 1.69 -0.39
N GLY A 259 2.31 1.33 -1.45
CA GLY A 259 3.69 1.74 -1.71
C GLY A 259 3.82 3.10 -2.39
N ASP A 260 2.69 3.69 -2.80
CA ASP A 260 2.61 5.05 -3.36
C ASP A 260 1.63 5.89 -2.53
N GLU A 261 1.99 7.12 -2.22
CA GLU A 261 1.09 8.04 -1.50
C GLU A 261 0.02 8.63 -2.42
N MET A 262 0.37 8.83 -3.69
CA MET A 262 -0.44 9.59 -4.64
C MET A 262 -1.56 8.73 -5.25
N ALA A 263 -2.74 9.33 -5.41
CA ALA A 263 -3.85 8.74 -6.15
C ALA A 263 -4.03 9.43 -7.50
N ASN A 264 -4.16 8.63 -8.56
CA ASN A 264 -4.49 9.10 -9.89
C ASN A 264 -6.01 9.09 -10.09
N ILE A 265 -6.53 10.14 -10.71
CA ILE A 265 -7.93 10.22 -11.14
C ILE A 265 -8.02 10.55 -12.63
N PRO A 266 -9.14 10.24 -13.30
CA PRO A 266 -9.31 10.54 -14.71
C PRO A 266 -9.05 12.03 -15.01
N PRO A 267 -8.38 12.38 -16.12
CA PRO A 267 -8.03 13.77 -16.42
C PRO A 267 -9.22 14.72 -16.39
N HIS A 268 -10.37 14.31 -16.94
CA HIS A 268 -11.61 15.08 -16.88
C HIS A 268 -12.13 15.27 -15.45
N ALA A 269 -12.04 14.24 -14.61
CA ALA A 269 -12.43 14.33 -13.20
C ALA A 269 -11.53 15.32 -12.45
N TYR A 270 -10.21 15.30 -12.71
CA TYR A 270 -9.26 16.24 -12.10
C TYR A 270 -9.60 17.69 -12.45
N ILE A 271 -9.83 17.98 -13.74
CA ILE A 271 -10.15 19.33 -14.20
C ILE A 271 -11.46 19.84 -13.59
N GLU A 272 -12.53 19.03 -13.63
CA GLU A 272 -13.83 19.44 -13.06
C GLU A 272 -13.76 19.59 -11.53
N LEU A 273 -13.00 18.73 -10.84
CA LEU A 273 -12.76 18.87 -9.40
C LEU A 273 -12.13 20.21 -9.05
N LEU A 274 -11.01 20.56 -9.69
CA LEU A 274 -10.31 21.82 -9.42
C LEU A 274 -11.19 23.03 -9.73
N LYS A 275 -11.98 22.97 -10.80
CA LYS A 275 -12.93 24.03 -11.18
C LYS A 275 -14.04 24.21 -10.15
N HIS A 276 -14.68 23.13 -9.70
CA HIS A 276 -15.73 23.20 -8.68
C HIS A 276 -15.21 23.70 -7.33
N LEU A 277 -13.97 23.33 -6.97
CA LEU A 277 -13.33 23.73 -5.72
C LEU A 277 -12.59 25.07 -5.81
N GLN A 278 -12.50 25.67 -7.01
CA GLN A 278 -11.71 26.87 -7.29
C GLN A 278 -10.27 26.76 -6.79
N LEU A 279 -9.67 25.58 -6.97
CA LEU A 279 -8.30 25.29 -6.56
C LEU A 279 -7.31 25.64 -7.66
N TYR A 280 -6.16 26.15 -7.24
CA TYR A 280 -5.03 26.41 -8.10
C TYR A 280 -3.86 25.55 -7.64
N ILE A 281 -3.49 24.58 -8.47
CA ILE A 281 -2.41 23.61 -8.20
C ILE A 281 -1.26 23.93 -9.15
N VAL A 282 -0.06 24.15 -8.62
CA VAL A 282 1.16 24.39 -9.41
C VAL A 282 2.18 23.32 -9.05
N ASP A 283 2.63 22.54 -10.03
CA ASP A 283 3.60 21.47 -9.82
C ASP A 283 3.21 20.48 -8.70
N GLY A 284 1.91 20.20 -8.56
CA GLY A 284 1.38 19.32 -7.51
C GLY A 284 1.25 19.98 -6.13
N LEU A 285 1.54 21.27 -6.01
CA LEU A 285 1.47 22.03 -4.77
C LEU A 285 0.14 22.77 -4.61
N ILE A 286 -0.37 22.77 -3.39
CA ILE A 286 -1.58 23.46 -2.93
C ILE A 286 -1.28 24.28 -1.67
N ASP A 287 -2.06 25.32 -1.41
CA ASP A 287 -2.01 26.07 -0.16
C ASP A 287 -2.38 25.17 1.03
N CYS A 288 -1.50 25.09 2.04
CA CYS A 288 -1.71 24.24 3.21
C CYS A 288 -2.98 24.57 4.01
N ARG A 289 -3.57 25.76 3.86
CA ARG A 289 -4.86 26.12 4.50
C ARG A 289 -5.98 25.15 4.15
N TYR A 290 -5.90 24.47 3.00
CA TYR A 290 -6.91 23.51 2.57
C TYR A 290 -6.90 22.21 3.38
N LYS A 291 -5.83 21.92 4.14
CA LYS A 291 -5.74 20.74 5.00
C LYS A 291 -6.84 20.66 6.05
N THR A 292 -7.29 21.81 6.56
CA THR A 292 -8.37 21.90 7.56
C THR A 292 -9.73 22.25 6.95
N ALA A 293 -9.82 22.31 5.62
CA ALA A 293 -11.08 22.60 4.95
C ALA A 293 -12.06 21.44 5.12
N ASN A 294 -13.33 21.76 5.36
CA ASN A 294 -14.43 20.79 5.40
C ASN A 294 -14.83 20.36 3.98
N ILE A 295 -13.89 19.71 3.31
CA ILE A 295 -14.00 19.22 1.93
C ILE A 295 -13.56 17.75 1.92
N SER A 296 -14.29 16.93 1.18
CA SER A 296 -13.85 15.57 0.86
C SER A 296 -14.03 15.25 -0.61
N VAL A 297 -13.19 14.34 -1.11
CA VAL A 297 -13.38 13.68 -2.41
C VAL A 297 -13.85 12.27 -2.14
N ASN A 298 -14.97 11.89 -2.77
CA ASN A 298 -15.61 10.61 -2.54
C ASN A 298 -15.47 9.73 -3.78
N PHE A 299 -14.93 8.55 -3.59
CA PHE A 299 -14.76 7.53 -4.62
C PHE A 299 -15.81 6.45 -4.43
N THR A 300 -16.59 6.17 -5.49
CA THR A 300 -17.56 5.07 -5.46
C THR A 300 -16.99 3.87 -6.21
N PHE A 301 -16.79 2.78 -5.49
CA PHE A 301 -16.37 1.49 -6.01
C PHE A 301 -17.56 0.53 -6.08
N MET A 302 -17.59 -0.35 -7.08
CA MET A 302 -18.67 -1.33 -7.24
C MET A 302 -18.33 -2.67 -6.59
N SER A 303 -18.96 -2.96 -5.45
CA SER A 303 -18.90 -4.32 -4.86
C SER A 303 -19.85 -5.26 -5.61
N GLN A 304 -19.78 -6.56 -5.31
CA GLN A 304 -20.67 -7.55 -5.91
C GLN A 304 -22.15 -7.35 -5.54
N THR A 305 -22.45 -6.62 -4.47
CA THR A 305 -23.80 -6.45 -3.95
C THR A 305 -24.31 -5.01 -4.01
N VAL A 306 -23.46 -4.02 -3.69
CA VAL A 306 -23.86 -2.60 -3.56
C VAL A 306 -22.72 -1.63 -3.92
N PRO A 307 -23.02 -0.37 -4.29
CA PRO A 307 -22.01 0.68 -4.33
C PRO A 307 -21.36 0.91 -2.96
N PHE A 308 -20.04 1.02 -2.94
CA PHE A 308 -19.25 1.33 -1.75
C PHE A 308 -18.57 2.68 -1.92
N ILE A 309 -18.87 3.63 -1.04
CA ILE A 309 -18.36 5.00 -1.11
C ILE A 309 -17.27 5.19 -0.06
N VAL A 310 -16.07 5.52 -0.53
CA VAL A 310 -14.95 5.96 0.30
C VAL A 310 -14.90 7.47 0.28
N GLN A 311 -15.11 8.10 1.43
CA GLN A 311 -15.00 9.55 1.62
C GLN A 311 -13.60 9.88 2.12
N VAL A 312 -12.81 10.56 1.29
CA VAL A 312 -11.43 10.94 1.62
C VAL A 312 -11.41 12.43 1.95
N PRO A 313 -11.20 12.81 3.23
CA PRO A 313 -11.16 14.22 3.61
C PRO A 313 -9.89 14.91 3.09
N PHE A 314 -9.96 16.22 2.92
CA PHE A 314 -8.80 17.02 2.50
C PHE A 314 -7.61 16.94 3.46
N SER A 315 -7.82 16.61 4.74
CA SER A 315 -6.75 16.33 5.69
C SER A 315 -5.86 15.13 5.29
N GLU A 316 -6.35 14.24 4.44
CA GLU A 316 -5.61 13.10 3.87
C GLU A 316 -5.10 13.40 2.44
N LEU A 317 -5.65 14.42 1.76
CA LEU A 317 -5.25 14.79 0.39
C LEU A 317 -4.32 16.01 0.31
N VAL A 318 -4.20 16.77 1.39
CA VAL A 318 -3.32 17.95 1.51
C VAL A 318 -2.22 17.62 2.51
N LEU A 319 -1.07 17.23 1.98
CA LEU A 319 0.02 16.64 2.74
C LEU A 319 1.09 17.69 3.05
N PRO A 320 1.59 17.75 4.29
CA PRO A 320 2.66 18.68 4.64
C PRO A 320 3.94 18.34 3.88
N ILE A 321 4.71 19.38 3.53
CA ILE A 321 6.07 19.24 3.02
C ILE A 321 7.01 19.69 4.13
N LEU A 322 7.84 18.78 4.64
CA LEU A 322 8.70 19.03 5.80
C LEU A 322 9.67 20.21 5.61
N SER A 323 10.03 20.52 4.36
CA SER A 323 10.97 21.59 4.00
C SER A 323 10.31 22.95 3.72
N CYS A 324 8.97 23.04 3.71
CA CYS A 324 8.25 24.30 3.50
C CYS A 324 7.72 24.86 4.83
N ASN A 325 7.77 26.18 5.02
CA ASN A 325 7.26 26.90 6.22
C ASN A 325 5.71 26.87 6.32
N ASP A 326 5.08 25.70 6.19
CA ASP A 326 3.64 25.45 6.29
C ASP A 326 2.74 26.25 5.31
N THR A 327 3.29 26.87 4.26
CA THR A 327 2.51 27.60 3.25
C THR A 327 2.13 26.75 2.04
N GLN A 328 2.96 25.76 1.70
CA GLN A 328 2.79 24.88 0.55
C GLN A 328 2.76 23.43 0.99
N CYS A 329 1.75 22.71 0.50
CA CYS A 329 1.49 21.31 0.77
C CYS A 329 1.42 20.56 -0.56
N LEU A 330 1.70 19.26 -0.54
CA LEU A 330 1.45 18.39 -1.70
C LEU A 330 -0.04 18.09 -1.79
N PHE A 331 -0.57 18.13 -3.01
CA PHE A 331 -1.92 17.65 -3.32
C PHE A 331 -1.83 16.20 -3.80
N ALA A 332 -2.40 15.28 -3.02
CA ALA A 332 -2.24 13.84 -3.22
C ALA A 332 -3.05 13.28 -4.41
N LEU A 333 -3.83 14.11 -5.10
CA LEU A 333 -4.53 13.74 -6.33
C LEU A 333 -3.75 14.21 -7.56
N GLN A 334 -3.61 13.32 -8.54
CA GLN A 334 -2.94 13.58 -9.80
C GLN A 334 -3.83 13.22 -10.98
N SER A 335 -3.66 13.95 -12.08
CA SER A 335 -4.33 13.68 -13.36
C SER A 335 -3.59 12.59 -14.15
N GLY A 336 -4.30 11.54 -14.56
CA GLY A 336 -3.80 10.63 -15.59
C GLY A 336 -4.02 9.14 -15.31
N PHE A 337 -3.52 8.33 -16.23
CA PHE A 337 -3.53 6.88 -16.17
C PHE A 337 -2.10 6.34 -16.21
N ARG A 338 -1.89 5.18 -15.57
CA ARG A 338 -0.59 4.50 -15.60
C ARG A 338 -0.33 3.77 -16.92
N GLU A 339 -1.38 3.38 -17.66
CA GLU A 339 -1.28 2.77 -18.98
C GLU A 339 -2.00 3.59 -20.06
N ARG A 340 -1.29 3.93 -21.14
CA ARG A 340 -1.81 4.71 -22.27
C ARG A 340 -2.21 3.75 -23.40
N ARG A 341 -3.49 3.33 -23.43
CA ARG A 341 -4.30 2.97 -24.64
C ARG A 341 -5.01 1.60 -24.63
N SER A 342 -4.42 0.51 -24.14
CA SER A 342 -5.06 -0.82 -24.24
C SER A 342 -5.78 -1.28 -22.97
N SER A 343 -5.35 -0.80 -21.80
CA SER A 343 -6.05 -1.07 -20.54
C SER A 343 -5.74 -0.03 -19.47
N PRO A 344 -6.38 1.15 -19.52
CA PRO A 344 -6.14 2.19 -18.54
C PRO A 344 -6.59 1.74 -17.14
N TRP A 345 -5.73 2.00 -16.17
CA TRP A 345 -6.03 1.84 -14.76
C TRP A 345 -5.50 3.04 -13.97
N LEU A 346 -6.09 3.23 -12.79
CA LEU A 346 -5.76 4.30 -11.86
C LEU A 346 -5.03 3.72 -10.66
N ASN A 347 -4.00 4.42 -10.19
CA ASN A 347 -3.41 4.13 -8.90
C ASN A 347 -4.24 4.79 -7.79
N MET A 348 -4.56 4.06 -6.74
CA MET A 348 -5.11 4.61 -5.50
C MET A 348 -4.05 4.40 -4.44
N GLY A 349 -3.33 5.48 -4.15
CA GLY A 349 -2.27 5.49 -3.15
C GLY A 349 -2.77 5.53 -1.72
N SER A 350 -1.84 5.55 -0.77
CA SER A 350 -2.15 5.53 0.66
C SER A 350 -2.97 6.72 1.17
N SER A 351 -2.97 7.85 0.47
CA SER A 351 -3.88 8.98 0.73
C SER A 351 -5.38 8.60 0.61
N VAL A 352 -5.72 7.61 -0.23
CA VAL A 352 -7.07 7.05 -0.34
C VAL A 352 -7.23 5.84 0.57
N LEU A 353 -6.23 4.95 0.62
CA LEU A 353 -6.31 3.69 1.38
C LEU A 353 -6.38 3.90 2.89
N SER A 354 -5.88 5.03 3.43
CA SER A 354 -6.00 5.38 4.86
C SER A 354 -7.47 5.48 5.33
N SER A 355 -8.40 5.74 4.40
CA SER A 355 -9.83 5.87 4.68
C SER A 355 -10.60 4.54 4.64
N LEU A 356 -9.94 3.42 4.35
CA LEU A 356 -10.55 2.09 4.25
C LEU A 356 -9.79 1.03 5.06
N TYR A 357 -10.50 -0.06 5.33
CA TYR A 357 -9.91 -1.34 5.72
C TYR A 357 -9.99 -2.27 4.52
N MET A 358 -8.88 -2.91 4.19
CA MET A 358 -8.82 -3.87 3.08
C MET A 358 -8.47 -5.24 3.63
N LEU A 359 -9.25 -6.25 3.27
CA LEU A 359 -8.91 -7.66 3.43
C LEU A 359 -8.72 -8.26 2.04
N VAL A 360 -7.57 -8.88 1.82
CA VAL A 360 -7.27 -9.63 0.60
C VAL A 360 -7.21 -11.10 0.94
N ASP A 361 -7.87 -11.91 0.12
CA ASP A 361 -7.88 -13.36 0.22
C ASP A 361 -7.42 -13.94 -1.12
N TYR A 362 -6.16 -14.38 -1.18
CA TYR A 362 -5.58 -14.96 -2.39
C TYR A 362 -6.10 -16.37 -2.68
N ASP A 363 -6.55 -17.09 -1.66
CA ASP A 363 -7.13 -18.44 -1.83
C ASP A 363 -8.50 -18.37 -2.50
N LEU A 364 -9.23 -17.28 -2.30
CA LEU A 364 -10.55 -17.03 -2.89
C LEU A 364 -10.56 -16.01 -4.04
N ASP A 365 -9.40 -15.49 -4.45
CA ASP A 365 -9.25 -14.45 -5.49
C ASP A 365 -10.17 -13.25 -5.23
N ALA A 366 -10.18 -12.76 -3.98
CA ALA A 366 -11.16 -11.78 -3.51
C ALA A 366 -10.51 -10.62 -2.74
N ILE A 367 -11.05 -9.42 -2.95
CA ILE A 367 -10.79 -8.25 -2.12
C ILE A 367 -12.07 -7.92 -1.38
N TYR A 368 -11.96 -7.61 -0.10
CA TYR A 368 -13.05 -7.11 0.70
C TYR A 368 -12.72 -5.76 1.31
N LEU A 369 -13.66 -4.81 1.22
CA LEU A 369 -13.46 -3.45 1.70
C LEU A 369 -14.53 -3.07 2.72
N ALA A 370 -14.11 -2.30 3.72
CA ALA A 370 -14.98 -1.64 4.68
C ALA A 370 -14.47 -0.24 4.98
N LYS A 371 -15.34 0.61 5.55
CA LYS A 371 -14.91 1.92 6.07
C LYS A 371 -14.03 1.69 7.30
N SER A 372 -12.85 2.30 7.33
CA SER A 372 -11.97 2.16 8.49
C SER A 372 -12.49 2.93 9.71
N ARG A 373 -12.19 2.40 10.90
CA ARG A 373 -12.54 2.98 12.20
C ARG A 373 -11.29 3.03 13.09
N ARG A 374 -11.08 4.16 13.76
CA ARG A 374 -10.02 4.34 14.78
C ARG A 374 -10.36 3.60 16.08
N GLY A 375 -9.33 3.23 16.84
CA GLY A 375 -9.42 3.14 18.30
C GLY A 375 -10.40 2.14 18.90
N ALA A 376 -10.32 0.88 18.49
CA ALA A 376 -10.81 -0.22 19.31
C ALA A 376 -9.66 -1.16 19.67
N GLU A 377 -9.79 -1.84 20.81
CA GLU A 377 -8.92 -2.96 21.19
C GLU A 377 -8.96 -4.01 20.07
N ALA A 378 -7.79 -4.50 19.66
CA ALA A 378 -7.65 -5.41 18.54
C ALA A 378 -8.55 -6.65 18.73
N LYS A 379 -9.33 -6.97 17.70
CA LYS A 379 -10.20 -8.15 17.64
C LYS A 379 -9.80 -8.97 16.43
N ILE A 380 -8.67 -9.67 16.59
CA ILE A 380 -8.07 -10.47 15.54
C ILE A 380 -8.90 -11.73 15.29
N VAL A 381 -9.22 -11.97 14.02
CA VAL A 381 -9.91 -13.14 13.53
C VAL A 381 -9.02 -13.81 12.49
N ALA A 382 -8.62 -15.06 12.74
CA ALA A 382 -7.95 -15.88 11.73
C ALA A 382 -8.94 -16.34 10.66
N ILE A 383 -8.44 -16.47 9.44
CA ILE A 383 -9.16 -17.07 8.33
C ILE A 383 -8.59 -18.46 8.10
N ASN A 384 -9.47 -19.45 8.20
CA ASN A 384 -9.18 -20.85 7.96
C ASN A 384 -10.19 -21.33 6.93
N HIS A 385 -9.69 -21.82 5.78
CA HIS A 385 -10.52 -22.43 4.74
C HIS A 385 -10.38 -23.94 4.71
#